data_AF-C9Y443-F1
#
_entry.id   AF-C9Y443-F1
#
_cell.length_a   1.000
_cell.length_b   1.000
_cell.length_c   1.000
_cell.angle_alpha   90.00
_cell.angle_beta   90.00
_cell.angle_gamma   90.00
#
_symmetry.space_group_name_H-M   'P 1'
#
loop_
_entity.id
_entity.type
_entity.pdbx_description
1 polymer ?
#
loop_
_entity_poly.entity_id
_entity_poly.type
_entity_poly.pdbx_seq_one_letter_code
_entity_poly.pdbx_strand_id
1 'polypeptide(L)'
;MISNKFQSFVKDNKDYQSSSYISNAQHELRIMKAHRENAKITGLKAQGLEDLISALEAFNKENVCVINIRNKSYSFKIYSDENNTEVLGVIVLKLRKKSDEEIRYGKEVLGIKTAPPDPSNHN
;
A
#
# COMPACT_ATOMS: atom_id res chain seq x y z
N MET A 1 21.89 -13.32 -1.96
CA MET A 1 20.95 -14.14 -2.76
C MET A 1 19.56 -13.88 -2.21
N ILE A 2 18.71 -13.11 -2.90
CA ILE A 2 17.34 -12.83 -2.43
C ILE A 2 16.52 -14.09 -2.69
N SER A 3 15.95 -14.68 -1.64
CA SER A 3 15.19 -15.92 -1.73
C SER A 3 13.99 -15.75 -2.67
N ASN A 4 13.84 -16.67 -3.62
CA ASN A 4 12.76 -16.75 -4.61
C ASN A 4 11.38 -17.10 -3.99
N LYS A 5 11.14 -16.76 -2.71
CA LYS A 5 9.94 -17.11 -1.93
C LYS A 5 8.84 -16.04 -1.96
N PHE A 6 8.94 -15.03 -2.81
CA PHE A 6 7.85 -14.06 -2.96
C PHE A 6 6.81 -14.60 -3.95
N GLN A 7 5.90 -15.42 -3.44
CA GLN A 7 4.75 -15.87 -4.21
C GLN A 7 3.73 -14.73 -4.23
N SER A 8 3.70 -13.97 -5.32
CA SER A 8 2.69 -12.93 -5.56
C SER A 8 1.56 -13.50 -6.42
N PHE A 9 0.34 -13.45 -5.91
CA PHE A 9 -0.84 -13.85 -6.67
C PHE A 9 -1.65 -12.62 -7.03
N VAL A 10 -1.61 -12.20 -8.29
CA VAL A 10 -2.44 -11.08 -8.77
C VAL A 10 -3.65 -11.64 -9.50
N LYS A 11 -4.85 -11.25 -9.07
CA LYS A 11 -6.08 -11.51 -9.81
C LYS A 11 -6.72 -10.18 -10.18
N ASP A 12 -6.76 -9.93 -11.49
CA ASP A 12 -7.41 -8.76 -12.06
C ASP A 12 -8.79 -9.14 -12.58
N ASN A 13 -9.80 -8.42 -12.11
CA ASN A 13 -11.13 -8.39 -12.69
C ASN A 13 -11.44 -6.92 -13.04
N LYS A 14 -12.42 -6.65 -13.92
CA LYS A 14 -12.71 -5.29 -14.41
C LYS A 14 -12.86 -4.24 -13.29
N ASP A 15 -13.32 -4.66 -12.11
CA ASP A 15 -13.63 -3.78 -10.99
C ASP A 15 -12.68 -3.90 -9.80
N TYR A 16 -11.86 -4.95 -9.72
CA TYR A 16 -11.03 -5.25 -8.55
C TYR A 16 -9.67 -5.85 -8.93
N GLN A 17 -8.65 -5.47 -8.18
CA GLN A 17 -7.32 -6.08 -8.20
C GLN A 17 -7.03 -6.64 -6.82
N SER A 18 -6.65 -7.92 -6.74
CA SER A 18 -6.20 -8.52 -5.49
C SER A 18 -4.79 -9.03 -5.62
N SER A 19 -3.94 -8.75 -4.63
CA SER A 19 -2.61 -9.34 -4.48
C SER A 19 -2.42 -9.96 -3.11
N SER A 20 -1.66 -11.05 -3.04
CA SER A 20 -1.13 -11.59 -1.78
C SER A 20 0.37 -11.74 -1.90
N TYR A 21 1.13 -11.38 -0.87
CA TYR A 21 2.59 -11.47 -0.87
C TYR A 21 3.16 -11.50 0.56
N ILE A 22 4.34 -12.08 0.72
CA ILE A 22 5.14 -11.94 1.95
C ILE A 22 5.97 -10.66 1.87
N SER A 23 6.11 -9.93 2.97
CA SER A 23 6.90 -8.69 3.04
C SER A 23 7.59 -8.57 4.39
N ASN A 24 8.74 -7.92 4.42
CA ASN A 24 9.44 -7.65 5.67
C ASN A 24 8.60 -6.71 6.56
N ALA A 25 8.41 -7.08 7.83
CA ALA A 25 7.53 -6.36 8.76
C ALA A 25 7.98 -4.90 8.97
N GLN A 26 9.29 -4.66 9.08
CA GLN A 26 9.84 -3.30 9.24
C GLN A 26 9.69 -2.46 7.96
N HIS A 27 9.67 -3.09 6.78
CA HIS A 27 9.34 -2.40 5.54
C HIS A 27 7.87 -1.97 5.51
N GLU A 28 6.94 -2.87 5.84
CA GLU A 28 5.51 -2.55 5.89
C GLU A 28 5.19 -1.50 6.95
N LEU A 29 5.83 -1.56 8.13
CA LEU A 29 5.69 -0.54 9.17
C LEU A 29 6.06 0.86 8.66
N ARG A 30 7.15 0.97 7.89
CA ARG A 30 7.55 2.24 7.26
C ARG A 30 6.50 2.73 6.27
N ILE A 31 5.93 1.84 5.46
CA ILE A 31 4.84 2.19 4.52
C ILE A 31 3.60 2.68 5.29
N MET A 32 3.21 2.00 6.37
CA MET A 32 2.03 2.39 7.16
C MET A 32 2.22 3.75 7.84
N LYS A 33 3.41 4.02 8.39
CA LYS A 33 3.76 5.35 8.93
C LYS A 33 3.69 6.43 7.85
N ALA A 34 4.16 6.14 6.63
CA ALA A 34 4.03 7.07 5.51
C ALA A 34 2.55 7.30 5.10
N HIS A 35 1.70 6.27 5.14
CA HIS A 35 0.26 6.43 4.93
C HIS A 35 -0.38 7.32 6.00
N ARG A 36 0.04 7.21 7.26
CA ARG A 36 -0.44 8.04 8.36
C ARG A 36 -0.14 9.51 8.13
N GLU A 37 1.11 9.84 7.80
CA GLU A 37 1.50 11.22 7.54
C GLU A 37 0.77 11.79 6.30
N ASN A 38 0.64 10.99 5.23
CA ASN A 38 -0.15 11.39 4.07
C ASN A 38 -1.63 11.61 4.42
N ALA A 39 -2.20 10.80 5.30
CA ALA A 39 -3.59 10.95 5.72
C ALA A 39 -3.81 12.24 6.52
N LYS A 40 -2.88 12.62 7.40
CA LYS A 40 -2.91 13.90 8.11
C LYS A 40 -2.86 15.09 7.17
N ILE A 41 -1.97 15.07 6.17
CA ILE A 41 -1.79 16.18 5.22
C ILE A 41 -3.00 16.32 4.29
N THR A 42 -3.57 15.20 3.85
CA THR A 42 -4.55 15.20 2.75
C THR A 42 -6.00 14.99 3.17
N GLY A 43 -6.26 14.76 4.47
CA GLY A 43 -7.58 14.37 4.97
C GLY A 43 -8.04 12.99 4.49
N LEU A 44 -7.11 12.13 4.03
CA LEU A 44 -7.43 10.76 3.62
C LEU A 44 -8.03 9.99 4.80
N LYS A 45 -9.17 9.33 4.59
CA LYS A 45 -9.76 8.44 5.59
C LYS A 45 -9.09 7.07 5.50
N ALA A 46 -8.38 6.72 6.58
CA ALA A 46 -7.69 5.45 6.76
C ALA A 46 -8.17 4.78 8.05
N GLN A 47 -9.04 3.78 7.94
CA GLN A 47 -9.55 3.04 9.10
C GLN A 47 -8.61 1.88 9.43
N GLY A 48 -8.37 1.63 10.72
CA GLY A 48 -7.50 0.56 11.23
C GLY A 48 -6.01 0.85 11.14
N LEU A 49 -5.61 2.05 10.67
CA LEU A 49 -4.21 2.38 10.40
C LEU A 49 -3.35 2.47 11.68
N GLU A 50 -3.82 3.16 12.72
CA GLU A 50 -3.06 3.27 13.97
C GLU A 50 -2.96 1.91 14.67
N ASP A 51 -4.06 1.15 14.74
CA ASP A 51 -4.08 -0.19 15.34
C ASP A 51 -3.08 -1.12 14.64
N LEU A 52 -3.05 -1.08 13.29
CA LEU A 52 -2.08 -1.86 12.52
C LEU A 52 -0.64 -1.39 12.76
N ILE A 53 -0.38 -0.08 12.86
CA ILE A 53 0.95 0.45 13.16
C ILE A 53 1.41 -0.08 14.52
N SER A 54 0.56 0.00 15.56
CA SER A 54 0.88 -0.52 16.89
C SER A 54 1.12 -2.03 16.88
N ALA A 55 0.31 -2.79 16.14
CA ALA A 55 0.51 -4.23 15.98
C ALA A 55 1.86 -4.55 15.31
N LEU A 56 2.21 -3.84 14.23
CA LEU A 56 3.49 -4.00 13.53
C LEU A 56 4.70 -3.55 14.36
N GLU A 57 4.55 -2.58 15.25
CA GLU A 57 5.61 -2.15 16.18
C GLU A 57 5.88 -3.21 17.26
N ALA A 58 4.85 -3.92 17.72
CA ALA A 58 4.97 -5.00 18.69
C ALA A 58 5.34 -6.36 18.04
N PHE A 59 5.25 -6.47 16.72
CA PHE A 59 5.45 -7.72 16.00
C PHE A 59 6.91 -8.14 15.96
N ASN A 60 7.21 -9.36 16.40
CA ASN A 60 8.57 -9.86 16.61
C ASN A 60 9.10 -10.76 15.49
N LYS A 61 8.30 -11.09 14.47
CA LYS A 61 8.74 -11.91 13.33
C LYS A 61 9.27 -11.03 12.20
N GLU A 62 10.15 -11.60 11.38
CA GLU A 62 10.82 -10.87 10.30
C GLU A 62 9.84 -10.45 9.18
N ASN A 63 8.90 -11.34 8.81
CA ASN A 63 7.98 -11.08 7.72
C ASN A 63 6.52 -11.23 8.13
N VAL A 64 5.67 -10.57 7.33
CA VAL A 64 4.22 -10.61 7.39
C VAL A 64 3.69 -11.08 6.04
N CYS A 65 2.54 -11.75 6.07
CA CYS A 65 1.73 -11.94 4.88
C CYS A 65 0.81 -10.72 4.71
N VAL A 66 0.76 -10.19 3.49
CA VAL A 66 -0.09 -9.05 3.13
C VAL A 66 -1.02 -9.47 2.02
N ILE A 67 -2.32 -9.34 2.28
CA ILE A 67 -3.37 -9.47 1.27
C ILE A 67 -3.89 -8.06 0.98
N ASN A 68 -3.79 -7.61 -0.25
CA ASN A 68 -4.23 -6.30 -0.69
C ASN A 68 -5.33 -6.45 -1.74
N ILE A 69 -6.48 -5.86 -1.50
CA ILE A 69 -7.63 -5.83 -2.41
C ILE A 69 -7.94 -4.37 -2.72
N ARG A 70 -7.99 -4.03 -3.99
CA ARG A 70 -8.18 -2.66 -4.44
C ARG A 70 -9.26 -2.58 -5.50
N ASN A 71 -10.08 -1.54 -5.41
CA ASN A 71 -10.95 -1.11 -6.50
C ASN A 71 -10.70 0.37 -6.84
N LYS A 72 -11.61 1.00 -7.58
CA LYS A 72 -11.51 2.42 -7.96
C LYS A 72 -11.62 3.39 -6.76
N SER A 73 -12.30 2.98 -5.69
CA SER A 73 -12.68 3.85 -4.58
C SER A 73 -12.03 3.50 -3.25
N TYR A 74 -11.49 2.28 -3.10
CA TYR A 74 -10.97 1.75 -1.86
C TYR A 74 -9.76 0.85 -2.09
N SER A 75 -8.85 0.85 -1.12
CA SER A 75 -7.81 -0.15 -0.94
C SER A 75 -8.00 -0.77 0.43
N PHE A 76 -8.17 -2.07 0.47
CA PHE A 76 -8.29 -2.88 1.67
C PHE A 76 -7.06 -3.75 1.81
N LYS A 77 -6.41 -3.74 2.98
CA LYS A 77 -5.29 -4.64 3.24
C LYS A 77 -5.50 -5.41 4.52
N ILE A 78 -5.12 -6.68 4.50
CA ILE A 78 -5.04 -7.57 5.65
C ILE A 78 -3.58 -7.89 5.87
N TYR A 79 -3.14 -7.80 7.12
CA TYR A 79 -1.83 -8.20 7.58
C TYR A 79 -1.98 -9.38 8.51
N SER A 80 -1.24 -10.45 8.23
CA SER A 80 -1.18 -11.68 9.02
C SER A 80 0.28 -12.11 9.18
N ASP A 81 0.51 -13.07 10.07
CA ASP A 81 1.81 -13.73 10.12
C ASP A 81 2.06 -14.55 8.83
N GLU A 82 3.31 -14.98 8.61
CA GLU A 82 3.70 -15.69 7.37
C GLU A 82 2.87 -16.94 7.08
N ASN A 83 2.31 -17.57 8.12
CA ASN A 83 1.53 -18.80 8.04
C ASN A 83 0.01 -18.55 7.97
N ASN A 84 -0.43 -17.29 7.98
CA ASN A 84 -1.85 -16.90 8.06
C ASN A 84 -2.61 -17.50 9.26
N THR A 85 -1.91 -17.74 10.37
CA THR A 85 -2.50 -18.26 11.61
C THR A 85 -2.99 -17.16 12.54
N GLU A 86 -2.40 -15.97 12.44
CA GLU A 86 -2.74 -14.81 13.25
C GLU A 86 -2.88 -13.57 12.36
N VAL A 87 -3.98 -12.83 12.54
CA VAL A 87 -4.21 -11.55 11.86
C VAL A 87 -3.68 -10.43 12.75
N LEU A 88 -2.71 -9.66 12.25
CA LEU A 88 -2.17 -8.50 12.94
C LEU A 88 -3.10 -7.29 12.84
N GLY A 89 -3.78 -7.14 11.71
CA GLY A 89 -4.69 -6.02 11.52
C GLY A 89 -5.19 -5.89 10.09
N VAL A 90 -6.17 -5.00 9.93
CA VAL A 90 -6.76 -4.66 8.64
C VAL A 90 -6.79 -3.16 8.47
N ILE A 91 -6.59 -2.69 7.25
CA ILE A 91 -6.76 -1.28 6.91
C ILE A 91 -7.72 -1.12 5.74
N VAL A 92 -8.53 -0.07 5.80
CA VAL A 92 -9.34 0.42 4.69
C VAL A 92 -8.93 1.84 4.38
N LEU A 93 -8.44 2.06 3.17
CA LEU A 93 -8.05 3.37 2.64
C LEU A 93 -9.07 3.79 1.59
N LYS A 94 -9.76 4.92 1.80
CA LYS A 94 -10.60 5.49 0.73
C LYS A 94 -9.70 6.13 -0.31
N LEU A 95 -9.69 5.59 -1.52
CA LEU A 95 -8.93 6.16 -2.63
C LEU A 95 -9.61 7.42 -3.13
N ARG A 96 -8.79 8.39 -3.54
CA ARG A 96 -9.22 9.59 -4.24
C ARG A 96 -8.28 9.89 -5.38
N LYS A 97 -8.78 10.62 -6.37
CA LYS A 97 -7.91 11.24 -7.38
C LYS A 97 -7.07 12.29 -6.67
N LYS A 98 -5.74 12.23 -6.85
CA LYS A 98 -4.85 13.31 -6.44
C LYS A 98 -5.15 14.54 -7.30
N SER A 99 -5.08 15.73 -6.71
CA SER A 99 -5.08 16.98 -7.46
C SER A 99 -3.78 17.12 -8.26
N ASP A 100 -3.79 17.96 -9.28
CA ASP A 100 -2.60 18.20 -10.10
C ASP A 100 -1.48 18.85 -9.29
N GLU A 101 -1.81 19.72 -8.32
CA GLU A 101 -0.89 20.23 -7.29
C GLU A 101 -0.19 19.11 -6.52
N GLU A 102 -0.94 18.13 -6.02
CA GLU A 102 -0.38 17.02 -5.23
C GLU A 102 0.49 16.09 -6.07
N ILE A 103 0.13 15.91 -7.35
CA ILE A 103 0.96 15.16 -8.30
C ILE A 103 2.24 15.94 -8.59
N ARG A 104 2.16 17.26 -8.82
CA ARG A 104 3.32 18.14 -9.05
C ARG A 104 4.26 18.13 -7.85
N TYR A 105 3.74 18.33 -6.65
CA TYR A 105 4.51 18.25 -5.40
C TYR A 105 5.20 16.90 -5.24
N GLY A 106 4.47 15.79 -5.46
CA GLY A 106 5.05 14.45 -5.40
C GLY A 106 6.17 14.24 -6.42
N LYS A 107 6.03 14.77 -7.63
CA LYS A 107 7.09 14.72 -8.66
C LYS A 107 8.32 15.53 -8.27
N GLU A 108 8.13 16.74 -7.73
CA GLU A 108 9.23 17.61 -7.27
C GLU A 108 10.04 16.95 -6.16
N VAL A 109 9.36 16.42 -5.13
CA VAL A 109 10.01 15.71 -4.00
C VAL A 109 10.78 14.48 -4.48
N LEU A 110 10.29 13.79 -5.52
CA LEU A 110 10.92 12.61 -6.10
C LEU A 110 11.94 12.92 -7.20
N GLY A 111 12.16 14.21 -7.54
CA GLY A 111 13.09 14.62 -8.60
C GLY A 111 12.64 14.26 -10.03
N ILE A 112 11.36 13.98 -10.24
CA ILE A 112 10.80 13.60 -11.55
C ILE A 112 10.51 14.88 -12.35
N LYS A 113 11.40 15.21 -13.29
CA LYS A 113 11.34 16.47 -14.07
C LYS A 113 10.45 16.42 -15.32
N THR A 114 9.99 15.25 -15.76
CA THR A 114 9.28 15.08 -17.04
C THR A 114 7.77 14.93 -16.87
N ALA A 115 7.01 15.52 -17.80
CA ALA A 115 5.59 15.22 -17.96
C ALA A 115 5.42 13.73 -18.34
N PRO A 116 4.35 13.05 -17.88
CA PRO A 116 4.04 11.71 -18.37
C PRO A 116 3.86 11.78 -19.89
N PRO A 117 4.29 10.76 -20.65
CA PRO A 117 3.98 10.71 -22.07
C PRO A 117 2.46 10.79 -22.26
N ASP A 118 2.03 11.62 -23.21
CA ASP A 118 0.63 11.77 -23.57
C ASP A 118 0.13 10.45 -24.16
N PRO A 119 -0.89 9.78 -23.57
CA PRO A 119 -1.42 8.54 -24.09
C PRO A 119 -2.06 8.68 -25.48
N SER A 120 -2.23 9.93 -25.96
CA SER A 120 -2.71 10.26 -27.30
C SER A 120 -1.64 10.11 -28.39
N ASN A 121 -0.35 10.06 -28.02
CA ASN A 121 0.77 9.94 -28.96
C ASN A 121 1.16 8.46 -29.16
N HIS A 122 0.27 7.70 -29.78
CA HIS A 122 0.65 6.50 -30.53
C HIS A 122 0.59 6.87 -32.02
N ASN A 123 1.73 7.30 -32.57
CA ASN A 123 2.00 7.25 -34.00
C ASN A 123 2.63 5.89 -34.33
#